data_AF-A0A9E3RWR0-F1
#
_entry.id   AF-A0A9E3RWR0-F1
#
_cell.length_a   1.000
_cell.length_b   1.000
_cell.length_c   1.000
_cell.angle_alpha   90.00
_cell.angle_beta   90.00
_cell.angle_gamma   90.00
#
_symmetry.space_group_name_H-M   'P 1'
#
loop_
_entity.id
_entity.type
_entity.pdbx_description
1 polymer ?
#
loop_
_entity_poly.entity_id
_entity_poly.type
_entity_poly.pdbx_seq_one_letter_code
_entity_poly.pdbx_strand_id
1 'polypeptide(L)'
;MANITFKLPIFNSLTKGLLSTNEQFVTVDIELTEGEHTFISEPVEVGEYYHYKVFAQLSIPYSYDPETQFVTIAGKDDGSDKQVSILTSLEQHPHITDARVLNTFATTQGTPNLLTSFIESTPEVKLVIQKSVRYAIDALVQQLLDAGVQGVIQTGPAPVVTPENYLDYKAMFAPDKPDTLQPSLTDITEVQSIVFSTYGGTITWSLNYSFANVIGSTNDPKPYGYSSWIQLWADKCNSGGYPTLCSSYNYANGKSGFSCSSSFVGGHVIPGTTAKYMPNGSTVYIFPICVPHNNNDNIYMSMRYNPVGVVLKNYNL
;
A
#
# COMPACT_ATOMS: atom_id res chain seq x y z
N MET A 1 12.66 -15.57 16.36
CA MET A 1 11.92 -15.49 15.09
C MET A 1 10.46 -15.66 15.42
N ALA A 2 9.64 -14.66 15.11
CA ALA A 2 8.21 -14.74 15.28
C ALA A 2 7.61 -15.17 13.93
N ASN A 3 6.86 -16.26 13.92
CA ASN A 3 6.06 -16.66 12.78
C ASN A 3 4.62 -16.30 13.08
N ILE A 4 3.92 -15.79 12.08
CA ILE A 4 2.49 -15.50 12.16
C ILE A 4 1.76 -16.38 11.16
N THR A 5 0.68 -17.00 11.62
CA THR A 5 -0.11 -17.95 10.84
C THR A 5 -1.56 -17.49 10.81
N PHE A 6 -2.12 -17.37 9.61
CA PHE A 6 -3.52 -16.99 9.41
C PHE A 6 -4.06 -17.59 8.11
N LYS A 7 -5.36 -17.42 7.84
CA LYS A 7 -5.99 -17.87 6.60
C LYS A 7 -6.29 -16.70 5.70
N LEU A 8 -5.95 -16.83 4.42
CA LEU A 8 -6.33 -15.87 3.39
C LEU A 8 -7.27 -16.49 2.35
N PRO A 9 -8.26 -15.72 1.88
CA PRO A 9 -9.09 -16.11 0.75
C PRO A 9 -8.23 -16.08 -0.53
N ILE A 10 -8.35 -17.12 -1.36
CA ILE A 10 -7.66 -17.19 -2.66
C ILE A 10 -8.63 -17.05 -3.83
N PHE A 11 -9.79 -17.71 -3.76
CA PHE A 11 -10.81 -17.68 -4.79
C PHE A 11 -12.19 -17.49 -4.16
N ASN A 12 -13.07 -16.80 -4.88
CA ASN A 12 -14.49 -16.72 -4.58
C ASN A 12 -15.25 -17.74 -5.43
N SER A 13 -16.42 -18.18 -4.96
CA SER A 13 -17.30 -19.02 -5.75
C SER A 13 -17.74 -18.30 -7.04
N LEU A 14 -17.52 -18.95 -8.18
CA LEU A 14 -17.90 -18.44 -9.51
C LEU A 14 -18.27 -19.60 -10.41
N THR A 15 -19.43 -19.53 -11.04
CA THR A 15 -19.82 -20.43 -12.13
C THR A 15 -20.11 -19.61 -13.38
N LYS A 16 -19.27 -19.75 -14.41
CA LYS A 16 -19.42 -19.04 -15.67
C LYS A 16 -18.89 -19.88 -16.82
N GLY A 17 -19.77 -20.23 -17.76
CA GLY A 17 -19.41 -21.04 -18.91
C GLY A 17 -18.85 -22.40 -18.47
N LEU A 18 -17.59 -22.67 -18.83
CA LEU A 18 -16.91 -23.92 -18.51
C LEU A 18 -16.14 -23.86 -17.19
N LEU A 19 -16.05 -22.70 -16.54
CA LEU A 19 -15.35 -22.54 -15.27
C LEU A 19 -16.35 -22.59 -14.11
N SER A 20 -16.10 -23.48 -13.16
CA SER A 20 -16.73 -23.46 -11.85
C SER A 20 -15.64 -23.44 -10.78
N THR A 21 -15.71 -22.49 -9.86
CA THR A 21 -14.80 -22.38 -8.72
C THR A 21 -15.60 -22.27 -7.44
N ASN A 22 -15.01 -22.74 -6.36
CA ASN A 22 -15.54 -22.65 -5.02
C ASN A 22 -14.73 -21.65 -4.22
N GLU A 23 -15.35 -21.06 -3.19
CA GLU A 23 -14.61 -20.29 -2.20
C GLU A 23 -13.54 -21.17 -1.54
N GLN A 24 -12.30 -20.68 -1.51
CA GLN A 24 -11.16 -21.40 -0.94
C GLN A 24 -10.28 -20.47 -0.12
N PHE A 25 -9.63 -21.06 0.87
CA PHE A 25 -8.69 -20.38 1.76
C PHE A 25 -7.38 -21.16 1.81
N VAL A 26 -6.27 -20.43 1.90
CA VAL A 26 -4.94 -21.00 2.13
C VAL A 26 -4.45 -20.58 3.51
N THR A 27 -3.73 -21.48 4.18
CA THR A 27 -2.99 -21.14 5.39
C THR A 27 -1.71 -20.44 4.96
N VAL A 28 -1.46 -19.27 5.55
CA VAL A 28 -0.33 -18.41 5.26
C VAL A 28 0.55 -18.34 6.50
N ASP A 29 1.82 -18.69 6.33
CA ASP A 29 2.84 -18.67 7.37
C ASP A 29 3.91 -17.65 6.98
N ILE A 30 3.90 -16.49 7.64
CA ILE A 30 4.84 -15.39 7.38
C ILE A 30 5.90 -15.36 8.46
N GLU A 31 7.16 -15.30 8.04
CA GLU A 31 8.31 -15.19 8.91
C GLU A 31 8.68 -13.71 9.08
N LEU A 32 8.67 -13.22 10.32
CA LEU A 32 9.04 -11.84 10.63
C LEU A 32 10.55 -11.74 10.88
N THR A 33 11.31 -11.95 9.81
CA THR A 33 12.76 -11.73 9.75
C THR A 33 13.10 -10.57 8.85
N GLU A 34 14.15 -9.81 9.19
CA GLU A 34 14.59 -8.67 8.41
C GLU A 34 14.80 -9.00 6.93
N GLY A 35 14.41 -8.09 6.04
CA GLY A 35 14.70 -8.17 4.61
C GLY A 35 13.51 -8.60 3.75
N GLU A 36 13.81 -8.94 2.48
CA GLU A 36 12.82 -9.36 1.49
C GLU A 36 12.58 -10.87 1.52
N HIS A 37 11.33 -11.27 1.37
CA HIS A 37 10.84 -12.65 1.45
C HIS A 37 9.75 -12.90 0.42
N THR A 38 9.45 -14.17 0.16
CA THR A 38 8.28 -14.56 -0.63
C THR A 38 7.65 -15.80 -0.03
N PHE A 39 6.40 -15.69 0.39
CA PHE A 39 5.59 -16.83 0.77
C PHE A 39 4.89 -17.41 -0.46
N ILE A 40 4.89 -18.74 -0.59
CA ILE A 40 4.14 -19.47 -1.62
C ILE A 40 3.34 -20.56 -0.91
N SER A 41 2.02 -20.58 -1.09
CA SER A 41 1.16 -21.62 -0.50
C SER A 41 1.31 -22.96 -1.24
N GLU A 42 0.97 -24.04 -0.54
CA GLU A 42 0.69 -25.31 -1.21
C GLU A 42 -0.49 -25.15 -2.21
N PRO A 43 -0.50 -25.91 -3.33
CA PRO A 43 -1.62 -25.90 -4.25
C PRO A 43 -2.91 -26.41 -3.60
N VAL A 44 -4.00 -25.67 -3.79
CA VAL A 44 -5.34 -26.08 -3.36
C VAL A 44 -6.26 -26.23 -4.57
N GLU A 45 -7.12 -27.25 -4.55
CA GLU A 45 -8.17 -27.43 -5.56
C GLU A 45 -9.22 -26.33 -5.39
N VAL A 46 -9.34 -25.45 -6.39
CA VAL A 46 -10.28 -24.31 -6.37
C VAL A 46 -11.53 -24.54 -7.19
N GLY A 47 -11.59 -25.62 -7.97
CA GLY A 47 -12.75 -26.03 -8.73
C GLY A 47 -12.38 -26.76 -10.01
N GLU A 48 -13.16 -26.54 -11.06
CA GLU A 48 -13.06 -27.27 -12.31
C GLU A 48 -13.21 -26.33 -13.51
N TYR A 49 -12.43 -26.59 -14.55
CA TYR A 49 -12.61 -26.00 -15.86
C TYR A 49 -12.85 -27.12 -16.86
N TYR A 50 -14.04 -27.12 -17.45
CA TYR A 50 -14.56 -28.21 -18.27
C TYR A 50 -14.73 -29.51 -17.48
N HIS A 51 -13.70 -30.36 -17.47
CA HIS A 51 -13.63 -31.63 -16.71
C HIS A 51 -12.29 -31.79 -15.98
N TYR A 52 -11.48 -30.73 -15.94
CA TYR A 52 -10.17 -30.74 -15.31
C TYR A 52 -10.22 -29.95 -14.03
N LYS A 53 -9.65 -30.53 -12.97
CA LYS A 53 -9.48 -29.80 -11.72
C LYS A 53 -8.54 -28.62 -11.92
N VAL A 54 -8.92 -27.51 -11.32
CA VAL A 54 -8.15 -26.28 -11.27
C VAL A 54 -7.51 -26.20 -9.89
N PHE A 55 -6.19 -26.09 -9.86
CA PHE A 55 -5.43 -25.82 -8.65
C PHE A 55 -4.99 -24.36 -8.62
N ALA A 56 -4.87 -23.80 -7.42
CA ALA A 56 -4.34 -22.47 -7.22
C ALA A 56 -3.32 -22.41 -6.07
N GLN A 57 -2.35 -21.52 -6.18
CA GLN A 57 -1.41 -21.13 -5.12
C GLN A 57 -1.40 -19.63 -4.94
N LEU A 58 -1.22 -19.18 -3.71
CA LEU A 58 -1.02 -17.77 -3.38
C LEU A 58 0.47 -17.48 -3.26
N SER A 59 0.95 -16.47 -3.96
CA SER A 59 2.32 -15.93 -3.81
C SER A 59 2.25 -14.53 -3.22
N ILE A 60 3.01 -14.30 -2.15
CA ILE A 60 3.06 -13.04 -1.40
C ILE A 60 4.52 -12.64 -1.25
N PRO A 61 5.04 -11.77 -2.13
CA PRO A 61 6.28 -11.06 -1.89
C PRO A 61 6.09 -10.02 -0.78
N TYR A 62 7.00 -9.96 0.18
CA TYR A 62 6.96 -8.98 1.27
C TYR A 62 8.36 -8.63 1.77
N SER A 63 8.49 -7.55 2.53
CA SER A 63 9.67 -7.32 3.36
C SER A 63 9.28 -6.94 4.78
N TYR A 64 10.16 -7.21 5.74
CA TYR A 64 9.95 -6.87 7.14
C TYR A 64 11.12 -6.03 7.68
N ASP A 65 10.78 -4.95 8.37
CA ASP A 65 11.72 -4.10 9.10
C ASP A 65 11.53 -4.30 10.61
N PRO A 66 12.51 -4.88 11.33
CA PRO A 66 12.40 -5.14 12.76
C PRO A 66 12.48 -3.87 13.63
N GLU A 67 13.04 -2.76 13.14
CA GLU A 67 13.13 -1.51 13.92
C GLU A 67 11.76 -0.85 14.05
N THR A 68 11.02 -0.78 12.95
CA THR A 68 9.66 -0.22 12.92
C THR A 68 8.57 -1.26 13.13
N GLN A 69 8.92 -2.54 13.03
CA GLN A 69 7.98 -3.68 12.99
C GLN A 69 6.95 -3.53 11.87
N PHE A 70 7.36 -2.99 10.73
CA PHE A 70 6.52 -2.82 9.56
C PHE A 70 6.73 -3.94 8.54
N VAL A 71 5.64 -4.36 7.92
CA VAL A 71 5.66 -5.23 6.74
C VAL A 71 5.38 -4.37 5.51
N THR A 72 6.19 -4.50 4.46
CA THR A 72 5.92 -3.88 3.15
C THR A 72 5.47 -4.94 2.16
N ILE A 73 4.36 -4.68 1.49
CA ILE A 73 3.84 -5.48 0.37
C ILE A 73 3.55 -4.57 -0.82
N ALA A 74 3.49 -5.16 -2.01
CA ALA A 74 2.96 -4.46 -3.17
C ALA A 74 1.43 -4.32 -3.05
N GLY A 75 0.97 -3.07 -3.08
CA GLY A 75 -0.44 -2.72 -2.93
C GLY A 75 -1.29 -3.06 -4.15
N LYS A 76 -2.60 -2.85 -4.02
CA LYS A 76 -3.60 -3.21 -5.04
C LYS A 76 -3.40 -2.54 -6.41
N ASP A 77 -2.76 -1.38 -6.42
CA ASP A 77 -2.53 -0.60 -7.62
C ASP A 77 -1.07 -0.68 -8.09
N ASP A 78 -0.24 -1.48 -7.42
CA ASP A 78 1.15 -1.71 -7.80
C ASP A 78 1.27 -2.63 -9.03
N GLY A 79 1.82 -2.10 -10.12
CA GLY A 79 1.96 -2.83 -11.39
C GLY A 79 3.24 -3.67 -11.51
N SER A 80 4.03 -3.80 -10.44
CA SER A 80 5.26 -4.61 -10.45
C SER A 80 4.98 -6.12 -10.39
N ASP A 81 6.02 -6.90 -10.64
CA ASP A 81 6.04 -8.35 -10.46
C ASP A 81 6.06 -8.78 -8.97
N LYS A 82 6.20 -7.83 -8.04
CA LYS A 82 6.15 -8.06 -6.59
C LYS A 82 4.73 -8.11 -6.02
N GLN A 83 3.69 -7.93 -6.83
CA GLN A 83 2.31 -7.95 -6.35
C GLN A 83 1.87 -9.35 -5.88
N VAL A 84 1.04 -9.38 -4.83
CA VAL A 84 0.31 -10.59 -4.43
C VAL A 84 -0.39 -11.17 -5.66
N SER A 85 -0.17 -12.46 -5.88
CA SER A 85 -0.65 -13.12 -7.09
C SER A 85 -1.19 -14.51 -6.81
N ILE A 86 -2.15 -14.90 -7.64
CA ILE A 86 -2.72 -16.25 -7.63
C ILE A 86 -2.19 -16.99 -8.85
N LEU A 87 -1.47 -18.07 -8.59
CA LEU A 87 -0.92 -18.98 -9.60
C LEU A 87 -1.92 -20.10 -9.84
N THR A 88 -2.40 -20.29 -11.07
CA THR A 88 -3.34 -21.38 -11.38
C THR A 88 -2.76 -22.43 -12.32
N SER A 89 -3.18 -23.68 -12.14
CA SER A 89 -2.81 -24.82 -12.99
C SER A 89 -3.99 -25.79 -13.18
N LEU A 90 -3.90 -26.64 -14.21
CA LEU A 90 -4.86 -27.71 -14.48
C LEU A 90 -4.24 -29.07 -14.18
N GLU A 91 -5.03 -30.01 -13.67
CA GLU A 91 -4.60 -31.37 -13.28
C GLU A 91 -3.79 -32.13 -14.35
N GLN A 92 -4.09 -31.92 -15.64
CA GLN A 92 -3.37 -32.56 -16.74
C GLN A 92 -1.95 -32.00 -17.00
N HIS A 93 -1.59 -30.90 -16.34
CA HIS A 93 -0.28 -30.26 -16.42
C HIS A 93 0.32 -30.19 -15.00
N PRO A 94 0.77 -31.32 -14.42
CA PRO A 94 1.26 -31.40 -13.04
C PRO A 94 2.56 -30.64 -12.79
N HIS A 95 3.17 -30.04 -13.82
CA HIS A 95 4.30 -29.14 -13.66
C HIS A 95 3.82 -27.69 -13.62
N ILE A 96 3.84 -27.11 -12.41
CA ILE A 96 3.55 -25.70 -12.08
C ILE A 96 4.49 -24.72 -12.82
N THR A 97 5.47 -25.21 -13.59
CA THR A 97 6.28 -24.40 -14.51
C THR A 97 5.46 -23.67 -15.59
N ASP A 98 4.18 -24.02 -15.76
CA ASP A 98 3.21 -23.33 -16.63
C ASP A 98 2.19 -22.47 -15.85
N ALA A 99 2.44 -22.19 -14.57
CA ALA A 99 1.54 -21.41 -13.72
C ALA A 99 1.48 -19.94 -14.16
N ARG A 100 0.26 -19.39 -14.21
CA ARG A 100 0.01 -17.99 -14.56
C ARG A 100 -0.17 -17.12 -13.34
N VAL A 101 0.52 -15.99 -13.33
CA VAL A 101 0.40 -14.94 -12.32
C VAL A 101 -0.89 -14.15 -12.56
N LEU A 102 -1.92 -14.36 -11.75
CA LEU A 102 -3.10 -13.51 -11.73
C LEU A 102 -2.90 -12.42 -10.66
N ASN A 103 -2.61 -11.20 -11.11
CA ASN A 103 -2.45 -10.00 -10.27
C ASN A 103 -3.63 -9.03 -10.48
N THR A 104 -3.67 -7.87 -9.81
CA THR A 104 -4.82 -6.94 -9.92
C THR A 104 -4.97 -6.31 -11.29
N PHE A 105 -3.89 -6.26 -12.08
CA PHE A 105 -3.89 -5.82 -13.48
C PHE A 105 -4.19 -6.96 -14.46
N ALA A 106 -4.23 -8.20 -13.96
CA ALA A 106 -4.36 -9.42 -14.73
C ALA A 106 -3.40 -9.45 -15.93
N THR A 107 -2.16 -9.02 -15.71
CA THR A 107 -1.06 -9.17 -16.67
C THR A 107 -0.65 -10.63 -16.72
N THR A 108 -0.78 -11.25 -17.89
CA THR A 108 -0.53 -12.67 -18.06
C THR A 108 0.94 -12.90 -18.39
N GLN A 109 1.69 -13.41 -17.41
CA GLN A 109 2.99 -14.03 -17.65
C GLN A 109 2.86 -15.55 -17.51
N GLY A 110 3.45 -16.30 -18.45
CA GLY A 110 3.42 -17.77 -18.50
C GLY A 110 2.90 -18.36 -19.82
N THR A 111 3.10 -19.66 -20.02
CA THR A 111 2.64 -20.40 -21.19
C THR A 111 1.11 -20.36 -21.30
N PRO A 112 0.51 -19.97 -22.45
CA PRO A 112 -0.93 -20.05 -22.63
C PRO A 112 -1.48 -21.48 -22.55
N ASN A 113 -2.53 -21.66 -21.75
CA ASN A 113 -3.35 -22.87 -21.71
C ASN A 113 -4.86 -22.52 -21.88
N LEU A 114 -5.70 -23.54 -22.01
CA LEU A 114 -7.14 -23.35 -22.28
C LEU A 114 -7.86 -22.52 -21.21
N LEU A 115 -7.58 -22.77 -19.92
CA LEU A 115 -8.17 -22.00 -18.82
C LEU A 115 -7.79 -20.51 -18.94
N THR A 116 -6.55 -20.23 -19.29
CA THR A 116 -6.04 -18.87 -19.35
C THR A 116 -6.55 -18.09 -20.56
N SER A 117 -6.65 -18.74 -21.73
CA SER A 117 -7.32 -18.15 -22.89
C SER A 117 -8.80 -17.89 -22.61
N PHE A 118 -9.45 -18.75 -21.82
CA PHE A 118 -10.83 -18.53 -21.40
C PHE A 118 -10.97 -17.31 -20.47
N ILE A 119 -10.10 -17.17 -19.47
CA ILE A 119 -10.09 -16.00 -18.58
C ILE A 119 -9.84 -14.70 -19.38
N GLU A 120 -8.87 -14.69 -20.29
CA GLU A 120 -8.55 -13.52 -21.13
C GLU A 120 -9.70 -13.13 -22.07
N SER A 121 -10.39 -14.12 -22.64
CA SER A 121 -11.53 -13.91 -23.56
C SER A 121 -12.86 -13.68 -22.84
N THR A 122 -12.92 -13.82 -21.51
CA THR A 122 -14.14 -13.65 -20.70
C THR A 122 -13.97 -12.53 -19.67
N PRO A 123 -14.29 -11.26 -20.02
CA PRO A 123 -14.04 -10.09 -19.17
C PRO A 123 -14.65 -10.19 -17.77
N GLU A 124 -15.81 -10.83 -17.62
CA GLU A 124 -16.49 -10.94 -16.33
C GLU A 124 -15.72 -11.86 -15.37
N VAL A 125 -15.14 -12.95 -15.88
CA VAL A 125 -14.27 -13.86 -15.12
C VAL A 125 -13.00 -13.13 -14.69
N LYS A 126 -12.39 -12.40 -15.62
CA LYS A 126 -11.20 -11.57 -15.35
C LYS A 126 -11.46 -10.57 -14.21
N LEU A 127 -12.59 -9.87 -14.24
CA LEU A 127 -12.98 -8.92 -13.19
C LEU A 127 -13.19 -9.60 -11.83
N VAL A 128 -13.78 -10.80 -11.78
CA VAL A 128 -13.96 -11.55 -10.53
C VAL A 128 -12.62 -11.97 -9.93
N ILE A 129 -11.68 -12.43 -10.76
CA ILE A 129 -10.33 -12.80 -10.32
C ILE A 129 -9.59 -11.57 -9.77
N GLN A 130 -9.61 -10.44 -10.50
CA GLN A 130 -8.98 -9.19 -10.04
C GLN A 130 -9.54 -8.72 -8.69
N LYS A 131 -10.86 -8.83 -8.50
CA LYS A 131 -11.50 -8.55 -7.21
C LYS A 131 -11.04 -9.51 -6.11
N SER A 132 -10.83 -10.78 -6.43
CA SER A 132 -10.36 -11.79 -5.47
C SER A 132 -8.94 -11.48 -5.01
N VAL A 133 -8.03 -11.11 -5.91
CA VAL A 133 -6.66 -10.67 -5.55
C VAL A 133 -6.71 -9.42 -4.67
N ARG A 134 -7.52 -8.41 -5.04
CA ARG A 134 -7.68 -7.19 -4.23
C ARG A 134 -8.21 -7.48 -2.83
N TYR A 135 -9.16 -8.40 -2.72
CA TYR A 135 -9.71 -8.85 -1.44
C TYR A 135 -8.66 -9.62 -0.61
N ALA A 136 -7.84 -10.46 -1.24
CA ALA A 136 -6.74 -11.14 -0.56
C ALA A 136 -5.69 -10.15 -0.01
N ILE A 137 -5.37 -9.07 -0.73
CA ILE A 137 -4.49 -8.00 -0.25
C ILE A 137 -5.09 -7.29 0.97
N ASP A 138 -6.39 -6.95 0.93
CA ASP A 138 -7.08 -6.35 2.08
C ASP A 138 -7.08 -7.27 3.31
N ALA A 139 -7.40 -8.54 3.11
CA ALA A 139 -7.37 -9.53 4.16
C ALA A 139 -5.95 -9.72 4.73
N LEU A 140 -4.92 -9.74 3.88
CA LEU A 140 -3.53 -9.82 4.30
C LEU A 140 -3.14 -8.66 5.22
N VAL A 141 -3.46 -7.42 4.84
CA VAL A 141 -3.18 -6.24 5.67
C VAL A 141 -3.83 -6.39 7.03
N GLN A 142 -5.11 -6.75 7.09
CA GLN A 142 -5.82 -6.91 8.36
C GLN A 142 -5.24 -8.04 9.22
N GLN A 143 -4.95 -9.20 8.64
CA GLN A 143 -4.41 -10.34 9.36
C GLN A 143 -3.00 -10.07 9.92
N LEU A 144 -2.15 -9.35 9.18
CA LEU A 144 -0.84 -8.92 9.66
C LEU A 144 -0.97 -8.02 10.91
N LEU A 145 -1.88 -7.04 10.87
CA LEU A 145 -2.14 -6.14 11.99
C LEU A 145 -2.72 -6.89 13.19
N ASP A 146 -3.67 -7.80 12.97
CA ASP A 146 -4.27 -8.62 14.02
C ASP A 146 -3.25 -9.58 14.67
N ALA A 147 -2.23 -9.99 13.91
CA ALA A 147 -1.11 -10.80 14.38
C ALA A 147 -0.03 -9.98 15.12
N GLY A 148 -0.19 -8.66 15.25
CA GLY A 148 0.67 -7.80 16.06
C GLY A 148 1.74 -7.01 15.29
N VAL A 149 1.72 -7.04 13.95
CA VAL A 149 2.54 -6.13 13.13
C VAL A 149 2.08 -4.69 13.38
N GLN A 150 3.02 -3.74 13.54
CA GLN A 150 2.69 -2.37 13.92
C GLN A 150 2.21 -1.52 12.74
N GLY A 151 2.60 -1.88 11.52
CA GLY A 151 2.15 -1.22 10.31
C GLY A 151 2.37 -2.04 9.06
N VAL A 152 1.49 -1.88 8.08
CA VAL A 152 1.62 -2.53 6.77
C VAL A 152 1.68 -1.47 5.69
N ILE A 153 2.82 -1.38 5.00
CA ILE A 153 3.01 -0.51 3.84
C ILE A 153 2.52 -1.25 2.59
N GLN A 154 1.67 -0.59 1.82
CA GLN A 154 1.25 -1.01 0.49
C GLN A 154 1.88 -0.08 -0.53
N THR A 155 2.89 -0.55 -1.27
CA THR A 155 3.49 0.23 -2.36
C THR A 155 2.48 0.41 -3.50
N GLY A 156 2.71 1.40 -4.35
CA GLY A 156 1.84 1.69 -5.47
C GLY A 156 2.43 2.76 -6.38
N PRO A 157 1.78 3.06 -7.50
CA PRO A 157 2.31 3.95 -8.51
C PRO A 157 2.45 5.35 -7.92
N ALA A 158 3.65 5.90 -8.01
CA ALA A 158 3.89 7.29 -7.68
C ALA A 158 3.13 8.20 -8.66
N PRO A 159 2.87 9.45 -8.27
CA PRO A 159 2.35 10.45 -9.20
C PRO A 159 3.23 10.60 -10.45
N VAL A 160 2.59 10.88 -11.59
CA VAL A 160 3.28 11.04 -12.88
C VAL A 160 3.68 12.51 -13.09
N VAL A 161 4.94 12.73 -13.42
CA VAL A 161 5.48 14.03 -13.84
C VAL A 161 5.14 14.25 -15.30
N THR A 162 4.52 15.38 -15.58
CA THR A 162 4.14 15.87 -16.89
C THR A 162 4.74 17.27 -17.09
N PRO A 163 4.78 17.79 -18.33
CA PRO A 163 5.26 19.16 -18.55
C PRO A 163 4.53 20.21 -17.71
N GLU A 164 3.23 20.00 -17.45
CA GLU A 164 2.37 20.93 -16.71
C GLU A 164 2.67 21.00 -15.22
N ASN A 165 3.25 19.93 -14.64
CA ASN A 165 3.48 19.80 -13.20
C ASN A 165 4.97 19.68 -12.82
N TYR A 166 5.85 19.81 -13.82
CA TYR A 166 7.28 19.64 -13.66
C TYR A 166 7.88 20.59 -12.62
N LEU A 167 7.51 21.87 -12.64
CA LEU A 167 8.10 22.87 -11.73
C LEU A 167 7.77 22.57 -10.26
N ASP A 168 6.58 22.06 -9.97
CA ASP A 168 6.17 21.70 -8.62
C ASP A 168 6.95 20.48 -8.12
N TYR A 169 7.01 19.42 -8.93
CA TYR A 169 7.79 18.23 -8.58
C TYR A 169 9.29 18.50 -8.53
N LYS A 170 9.81 19.38 -9.40
CA LYS A 170 11.19 19.85 -9.33
C LYS A 170 11.44 20.61 -8.04
N ALA A 171 10.56 21.53 -7.65
CA ALA A 171 10.71 22.28 -6.41
C ALA A 171 10.69 21.36 -5.18
N MET A 172 9.88 20.30 -5.24
CA MET A 172 9.71 19.32 -4.17
C MET A 172 10.84 18.30 -4.08
N PHE A 173 11.31 17.80 -5.21
CA PHE A 173 12.18 16.62 -5.26
C PHE A 173 13.58 16.90 -5.81
N ALA A 174 13.76 18.00 -6.52
CA ALA A 174 15.04 18.35 -7.12
C ALA A 174 15.26 19.87 -7.07
N PRO A 175 15.21 20.51 -5.89
CA PRO A 175 15.20 21.97 -5.77
C PRO A 175 16.43 22.62 -6.41
N ASP A 176 17.56 21.91 -6.46
CA ASP A 176 18.82 22.37 -7.06
C ASP A 176 18.82 22.42 -8.59
N LYS A 177 17.81 21.83 -9.25
CA LYS A 177 17.68 21.94 -10.71
C LYS A 177 17.31 23.35 -11.16
N PRO A 178 17.64 23.77 -12.39
CA PRO A 178 17.17 25.04 -12.93
C PRO A 178 15.67 24.98 -13.23
N ASP A 179 14.98 26.10 -12.97
CA ASP A 179 13.58 26.24 -13.34
C ASP A 179 13.46 26.29 -14.87
N THR A 180 12.65 25.39 -15.42
CA THR A 180 12.48 25.23 -16.87
C THR A 180 10.99 25.28 -17.20
N LEU A 181 10.55 26.35 -17.87
CA LEU A 181 9.14 26.57 -18.24
C LEU A 181 8.61 25.56 -19.27
N GLN A 182 9.51 25.00 -20.08
CA GLN A 182 9.23 23.91 -21.02
C GLN A 182 10.27 22.80 -20.81
N PRO A 183 10.04 21.91 -19.84
CA PRO A 183 10.99 20.86 -19.53
C PRO A 183 11.13 19.89 -20.71
N SER A 184 12.35 19.40 -20.94
CA SER A 184 12.57 18.32 -21.89
C SER A 184 12.04 16.99 -21.35
N LEU A 185 11.92 15.97 -22.20
CA LEU A 185 11.58 14.62 -21.74
C LEU A 185 12.61 14.07 -20.74
N THR A 186 13.88 14.45 -20.89
CA THR A 186 14.95 14.10 -19.94
C THR A 186 14.71 14.72 -18.57
N ASP A 187 14.34 16.00 -18.53
CA ASP A 187 14.04 16.71 -17.28
C ASP A 187 12.87 16.05 -16.55
N ILE A 188 11.78 15.78 -17.29
CA ILE A 188 10.60 15.10 -16.78
C ILE A 188 10.95 13.72 -16.23
N THR A 189 11.71 12.92 -16.98
CA THR A 189 12.08 11.55 -16.58
C THR A 189 12.97 11.55 -15.34
N GLU A 190 13.89 12.50 -15.23
CA GLU A 190 14.77 12.61 -14.07
C GLU A 190 13.98 13.02 -12.82
N VAL A 191 13.12 14.04 -12.90
CA VAL A 191 12.26 14.42 -11.76
C VAL A 191 11.27 13.30 -11.43
N GLN A 192 10.72 12.62 -12.44
CA GLN A 192 9.88 11.44 -12.27
C GLN A 192 10.60 10.33 -11.50
N SER A 193 11.88 10.09 -11.76
CA SER A 193 12.66 9.10 -11.04
C SER A 193 12.81 9.45 -9.55
N ILE A 194 12.91 10.74 -9.22
CA ILE A 194 12.99 11.19 -7.84
C ILE A 194 11.61 11.13 -7.16
N VAL A 195 10.54 11.48 -7.86
CA VAL A 195 9.15 11.29 -7.39
C VAL A 195 8.87 9.82 -7.09
N PHE A 196 9.30 8.91 -7.97
CA PHE A 196 9.22 7.47 -7.74
C PHE A 196 10.01 7.03 -6.52
N SER A 197 11.18 7.62 -6.29
CA SER A 197 11.97 7.33 -5.09
C SER A 197 11.34 7.87 -3.80
N THR A 198 10.40 8.81 -3.91
CA THR A 198 9.80 9.52 -2.78
C THR A 198 8.43 8.98 -2.36
N TYR A 199 7.50 8.78 -3.28
CA TYR A 199 6.19 8.24 -2.89
C TYR A 199 6.34 6.76 -2.53
N GLY A 200 6.18 6.43 -1.24
CA GLY A 200 6.35 5.07 -0.73
C GLY A 200 5.11 4.20 -0.80
N GLY A 201 3.95 4.77 -1.16
CA GLY A 201 2.65 4.11 -1.09
C GLY A 201 1.77 4.61 0.06
N THR A 202 0.90 3.74 0.55
CA THR A 202 0.11 3.98 1.77
C THR A 202 0.58 3.07 2.90
N ILE A 203 0.34 3.46 4.13
CA ILE A 203 0.62 2.64 5.32
C ILE A 203 -0.65 2.51 6.15
N THR A 204 -0.92 1.32 6.65
CA THR A 204 -1.96 1.11 7.67
C THR A 204 -1.27 0.81 9.00
N TRP A 205 -1.44 1.67 10.01
CA TRP A 205 -0.94 1.44 11.36
C TRP A 205 -1.91 0.66 12.23
N SER A 206 -1.36 -0.13 13.16
CA SER A 206 -2.14 -0.77 14.21
C SER A 206 -2.80 0.30 15.10
N LEU A 207 -3.96 -0.02 15.66
CA LEU A 207 -4.60 0.89 16.62
C LEU A 207 -3.74 1.01 17.88
N ASN A 208 -3.71 2.22 18.42
CA ASN A 208 -2.87 2.67 19.53
C ASN A 208 -1.37 2.73 19.22
N TYR A 209 -0.94 2.52 17.98
CA TYR A 209 0.46 2.74 17.60
C TYR A 209 0.87 4.19 17.86
N SER A 210 2.03 4.37 18.49
CA SER A 210 2.50 5.69 18.91
C SER A 210 3.19 6.42 17.78
N PHE A 211 2.84 7.69 17.61
CA PHE A 211 3.49 8.58 16.64
C PHE A 211 3.63 10.01 17.17
N ALA A 212 4.50 10.79 16.52
CA ALA A 212 4.78 12.17 16.88
C ALA A 212 4.94 13.05 15.64
N ASN A 213 4.81 14.37 15.81
CA ASN A 213 4.98 15.33 14.72
C ASN A 213 6.43 15.40 14.22
N VAL A 214 6.59 15.72 12.95
CA VAL A 214 7.86 16.19 12.39
C VAL A 214 7.95 17.70 12.57
N ILE A 215 9.02 18.16 13.23
CA ILE A 215 9.22 19.58 13.48
C ILE A 215 9.71 20.27 12.20
N GLY A 216 9.14 21.43 11.89
CA GLY A 216 9.54 22.26 10.75
C GLY A 216 8.84 21.93 9.42
N SER A 217 7.91 20.98 9.40
CA SER A 217 7.31 20.46 8.15
C SER A 217 6.33 21.40 7.44
N THR A 218 6.17 22.63 7.90
CA THR A 218 5.21 23.59 7.32
C THR A 218 5.53 23.94 5.88
N ASN A 219 6.83 23.98 5.56
CA ASN A 219 7.31 24.37 4.24
C ASN A 219 7.48 23.20 3.28
N ASP A 220 7.17 21.97 3.71
CA ASP A 220 7.26 20.80 2.82
C ASP A 220 6.32 21.01 1.61
N PRO A 221 6.88 21.11 0.38
CA PRO A 221 6.11 21.35 -0.82
C PRO A 221 5.13 20.21 -1.11
N LYS A 222 3.93 20.57 -1.57
CA LYS A 222 2.84 19.60 -1.82
C LYS A 222 2.94 19.06 -3.25
N PRO A 223 2.53 17.81 -3.52
CA PRO A 223 2.45 17.30 -4.88
C PRO A 223 1.45 18.10 -5.72
N TYR A 224 1.74 18.29 -7.01
CA TYR A 224 0.82 18.99 -7.93
C TYR A 224 -0.54 18.31 -8.01
N GLY A 225 -1.60 19.12 -8.14
CA GLY A 225 -3.00 18.70 -8.04
C GLY A 225 -3.55 18.72 -6.61
N TYR A 226 -2.67 18.89 -5.61
CA TYR A 226 -3.05 18.96 -4.21
C TYR A 226 -2.81 20.36 -3.63
N SER A 227 -3.88 20.99 -3.19
CA SER A 227 -3.85 22.27 -2.46
C SER A 227 -3.39 22.11 -1.01
N SER A 228 -3.44 20.89 -0.47
CA SER A 228 -3.08 20.57 0.91
C SER A 228 -2.66 19.11 1.08
N TRP A 229 -1.83 18.84 2.08
CA TRP A 229 -1.48 17.46 2.48
C TRP A 229 -2.69 16.64 2.92
N ILE A 230 -3.71 17.30 3.46
CA ILE A 230 -4.96 16.62 3.83
C ILE A 230 -5.77 16.20 2.60
N GLN A 231 -5.73 16.96 1.49
CA GLN A 231 -6.32 16.55 0.23
C GLN A 231 -5.58 15.32 -0.35
N LEU A 232 -4.25 15.29 -0.27
CA LEU A 232 -3.47 14.11 -0.68
C LEU A 232 -3.88 12.88 0.12
N TRP A 233 -3.97 13.02 1.45
CA TRP A 233 -4.44 11.95 2.30
C TRP A 233 -5.86 11.51 1.93
N ALA A 234 -6.80 12.43 1.73
CA ALA A 234 -8.19 12.10 1.39
C ALA A 234 -8.28 11.29 0.10
N ASP A 235 -7.58 11.71 -0.95
CA ASP A 235 -7.60 11.03 -2.25
C ASP A 235 -6.95 9.65 -2.19
N LYS A 236 -5.80 9.54 -1.50
CA LYS A 236 -5.02 8.28 -1.45
C LYS A 236 -5.51 7.28 -0.42
N CYS A 237 -6.11 7.73 0.66
CA CYS A 237 -6.42 6.90 1.83
C CYS A 237 -7.92 6.81 2.12
N ASN A 238 -8.77 7.69 1.56
CA ASN A 238 -10.18 7.77 1.92
C ASN A 238 -11.11 8.10 0.73
N SER A 239 -10.71 7.70 -0.48
CA SER A 239 -11.53 7.85 -1.71
C SER A 239 -12.03 9.29 -1.96
N GLY A 240 -11.21 10.29 -1.63
CA GLY A 240 -11.51 11.71 -1.76
C GLY A 240 -12.33 12.30 -0.60
N GLY A 241 -12.72 11.49 0.38
CA GLY A 241 -13.42 11.95 1.58
C GLY A 241 -12.46 12.59 2.59
N TYR A 242 -12.80 13.78 3.09
CA TYR A 242 -12.08 14.39 4.21
C TYR A 242 -12.40 13.66 5.53
N PRO A 243 -11.46 13.62 6.49
CA PRO A 243 -11.68 12.96 7.76
C PRO A 243 -12.73 13.73 8.59
N THR A 244 -13.49 13.00 9.40
CA THR A 244 -14.41 13.59 10.39
C THR A 244 -13.84 13.56 11.81
N LEU A 245 -12.77 12.78 12.02
CA LEU A 245 -12.11 12.56 13.30
C LEU A 245 -10.59 12.68 13.13
N CYS A 246 -9.91 13.15 14.16
CA CYS A 246 -8.46 13.22 14.21
C CYS A 246 -7.88 11.80 14.31
N SER A 247 -6.79 11.50 13.59
CA SER A 247 -6.15 10.18 13.68
C SER A 247 -5.64 9.86 15.07
N SER A 248 -5.20 10.87 15.81
CA SER A 248 -4.65 10.72 17.15
C SER A 248 -5.72 10.69 18.24
N TYR A 249 -5.46 9.89 19.28
CA TYR A 249 -6.07 10.09 20.59
C TYR A 249 -5.51 11.35 21.26
N ASN A 250 -6.38 12.14 21.89
CA ASN A 250 -6.02 13.38 22.59
C ASN A 250 -5.37 13.07 23.94
N TYR A 251 -4.03 12.94 23.97
CA TYR A 251 -3.31 12.86 25.24
C TYR A 251 -3.12 14.25 25.83
N ALA A 252 -3.97 14.57 26.81
CA ALA A 252 -3.84 15.77 27.60
C ALA A 252 -2.71 15.69 28.64
N ASN A 253 -2.32 14.50 29.12
CA ASN A 253 -1.22 14.27 30.09
C ASN A 253 -1.08 15.34 31.19
N GLY A 254 -2.18 15.67 31.86
CA GLY A 254 -2.21 16.69 32.93
C GLY A 254 -2.24 18.15 32.44
N LYS A 255 -2.24 18.40 31.13
CA LYS A 255 -2.55 19.68 30.48
C LYS A 255 -4.06 19.77 30.17
N SER A 256 -4.53 20.96 29.84
CA SER A 256 -5.86 21.14 29.24
C SER A 256 -5.89 20.46 27.86
N GLY A 257 -6.74 19.45 27.69
CA GLY A 257 -7.01 18.89 26.36
C GLY A 257 -7.52 19.97 25.41
N PHE A 258 -7.26 19.83 24.12
CA PHE A 258 -7.75 20.77 23.11
C PHE A 258 -8.84 20.16 22.24
N SER A 259 -9.72 21.01 21.71
CA SER A 259 -10.80 20.60 20.82
C SER A 259 -10.27 20.46 19.40
N CYS A 260 -10.35 19.27 18.83
CA CYS A 260 -10.28 19.12 17.38
C CYS A 260 -11.62 19.56 16.79
N SER A 261 -11.76 20.85 16.50
CA SER A 261 -12.77 21.30 15.54
C SER A 261 -12.38 20.80 14.14
N SER A 262 -13.34 20.78 13.21
CA SER A 262 -13.28 20.15 11.88
C SER A 262 -12.12 20.57 10.94
N SER A 263 -11.19 21.41 11.38
CA SER A 263 -9.99 21.79 10.64
C SER A 263 -8.89 20.74 10.81
N PHE A 264 -8.77 19.88 9.80
CA PHE A 264 -7.72 18.86 9.70
C PHE A 264 -6.61 19.30 8.76
N VAL A 265 -5.41 18.85 9.06
CA VAL A 265 -4.22 18.95 8.22
C VAL A 265 -3.69 17.53 7.95
N GLY A 266 -2.97 17.36 6.84
CA GLY A 266 -2.16 16.18 6.64
C GLY A 266 -0.85 16.42 7.37
N GLY A 267 -0.80 16.05 8.65
CA GLY A 267 0.37 16.26 9.49
C GLY A 267 1.47 15.29 9.12
N HIS A 268 2.69 15.79 9.04
CA HIS A 268 3.88 14.94 8.91
C HIS A 268 4.18 14.33 10.27
N VAL A 269 4.19 13.01 10.30
CA VAL A 269 4.39 12.25 11.52
C VAL A 269 5.39 11.13 11.32
N ILE A 270 5.92 10.65 12.42
CA ILE A 270 6.90 9.57 12.50
C ILE A 270 6.55 8.62 13.65
N PRO A 271 6.97 7.35 13.58
CA PRO A 271 6.87 6.42 14.69
C PRO A 271 7.53 6.95 15.97
N GLY A 272 6.93 6.62 17.12
CA GLY A 272 7.46 6.96 18.44
C GLY A 272 6.67 8.06 19.15
N THR A 273 7.19 8.56 20.25
CA THR A 273 6.45 9.47 21.16
C THR A 273 7.02 10.88 21.23
N THR A 274 8.11 11.16 20.51
CA THR A 274 8.84 12.42 20.61
C THR A 274 8.94 13.07 19.24
N ALA A 275 8.47 14.31 19.14
CA ALA A 275 8.60 15.10 17.92
C ALA A 275 10.08 15.43 17.66
N LYS A 276 10.51 15.41 16.40
CA LYS A 276 11.89 15.74 16.01
C LYS A 276 11.97 16.34 14.62
N TYR A 277 13.07 17.07 14.38
CA TYR A 277 13.50 17.39 13.02
C TYR A 277 13.94 16.11 12.32
N MET A 278 13.50 15.94 11.09
CA MET A 278 13.90 14.82 10.24
C MET A 278 14.90 15.33 9.20
N PRO A 279 16.06 14.68 9.03
CA PRO A 279 16.98 15.00 7.94
C PRO A 279 16.29 14.89 6.57
N ASN A 280 16.72 15.71 5.61
CA ASN A 280 16.29 15.54 4.22
C ASN A 280 16.63 14.11 3.75
N GLY A 281 15.72 13.47 3.03
CA GLY A 281 15.85 12.05 2.68
C GLY A 281 15.08 11.09 3.58
N SER A 282 14.62 11.54 4.75
CA SER A 282 13.96 10.66 5.73
C SER A 282 12.60 10.14 5.26
N THR A 283 12.16 9.02 5.82
CA THR A 283 10.76 8.57 5.67
C THR A 283 9.88 9.25 6.72
N VAL A 284 8.79 9.86 6.27
CA VAL A 284 7.74 10.44 7.10
C VAL A 284 6.37 9.97 6.59
N TYR A 285 5.34 10.16 7.40
CA TYR A 285 4.00 9.71 7.09
C TYR A 285 3.01 10.86 7.17
N ILE A 286 1.99 10.86 6.31
CA ILE A 286 0.90 11.84 6.35
C ILE A 286 -0.34 11.20 6.94
N PHE A 287 -0.79 11.74 8.08
CA PHE A 287 -2.05 11.36 8.72
C PHE A 287 -2.92 12.59 9.00
N PRO A 288 -4.26 12.43 8.98
CA PRO A 288 -5.18 13.52 9.28
C PRO A 288 -5.13 13.84 10.77
N ILE A 289 -4.54 14.97 11.12
CA ILE A 289 -4.53 15.47 12.50
C ILE A 289 -5.15 16.86 12.54
N CYS A 290 -5.76 17.23 13.66
CA CYS A 290 -6.35 18.57 13.77
C CYS A 290 -5.24 19.63 13.91
N VAL A 291 -5.52 20.87 13.46
CA VAL A 291 -4.54 21.98 13.53
C VAL A 291 -3.90 22.13 14.92
N PRO A 292 -4.66 22.06 16.03
CA PRO A 292 -4.05 22.10 17.37
C PRO A 292 -3.08 20.94 17.68
N HIS A 293 -3.32 19.73 17.17
CA HIS A 293 -2.39 18.59 17.32
C HIS A 293 -1.10 18.87 16.55
N ASN A 294 -1.22 19.35 15.32
CA ASN A 294 -0.07 19.62 14.45
C ASN A 294 0.82 20.76 14.96
N ASN A 295 0.26 21.70 15.72
CA ASN A 295 1.01 22.87 16.22
C ASN A 295 1.60 22.67 17.62
N ASN A 296 1.62 21.43 18.13
CA ASN A 296 2.13 21.13 19.47
C ASN A 296 3.11 19.97 19.43
N ASP A 297 4.39 20.27 19.52
CA ASP A 297 5.46 19.26 19.52
C ASP A 297 5.64 18.57 20.88
N ASN A 298 4.91 19.02 21.91
CA ASN A 298 5.01 18.53 23.29
C ASN A 298 3.89 17.56 23.67
N ILE A 299 3.24 16.97 22.68
CA ILE A 299 2.26 15.90 22.85
C ILE A 299 2.71 14.69 22.04
N TYR A 300 2.57 13.51 22.61
CA TYR A 300 2.64 12.29 21.83
C TYR A 300 1.23 11.91 21.40
N MET A 301 1.14 11.18 20.30
CA MET A 301 -0.12 10.76 19.71
C MET A 301 -0.15 9.24 19.62
N SER A 302 -1.34 8.66 19.62
CA SER A 302 -1.53 7.26 19.31
C SER A 302 -2.65 7.08 18.29
N MET A 303 -2.47 6.14 17.37
CA MET A 303 -3.45 5.87 16.32
C MET A 303 -4.80 5.47 16.91
N ARG A 304 -5.88 6.13 16.49
CA ARG A 304 -7.23 5.84 16.99
C ARG A 304 -8.26 5.77 15.88
N TYR A 305 -8.16 6.67 14.91
CA TYR A 305 -9.05 6.76 13.75
C TYR A 305 -8.22 6.91 12.49
N ASN A 306 -8.80 6.62 11.33
CA ASN A 306 -8.12 6.75 10.03
C ASN A 306 -6.72 6.09 10.04
N PRO A 307 -6.62 4.77 10.25
CA PRO A 307 -5.35 4.08 10.42
C PRO A 307 -4.50 4.04 9.16
N VAL A 308 -5.05 4.47 8.02
CA VAL A 308 -4.36 4.53 6.74
C VAL A 308 -3.76 5.93 6.54
N GLY A 309 -2.48 6.01 6.21
CA GLY A 309 -1.75 7.25 5.91
C GLY A 309 -0.91 7.13 4.63
N VAL A 310 -0.31 8.24 4.20
CA VAL A 310 0.59 8.27 3.03
C VAL A 310 2.04 8.09 3.49
N VAL A 311 2.83 7.32 2.75
CA VAL A 311 4.28 7.18 2.98
C VAL A 311 5.05 8.11 2.06
N LEU A 312 5.90 8.95 2.65
CA LEU A 312 6.85 9.80 1.92
C LEU A 312 8.27 9.40 2.31
N LYS A 313 8.96 8.69 1.43
CA LYS A 313 10.42 8.48 1.43
C LYS A 313 11.05 9.77 0.91
N ASN A 314 12.21 10.24 1.36
CA ASN A 314 12.76 11.52 0.90
C ASN A 314 11.96 12.79 1.25
N TYR A 315 11.54 12.89 2.50
CA TYR A 315 11.10 14.15 3.10
C TYR A 315 12.12 15.28 2.86
N ASN A 316 11.65 16.47 2.48
CA ASN A 316 12.48 17.66 2.23
C ASN A 316 11.99 18.86 3.04
N LEU A 317 12.90 19.52 3.76
CA LEU A 317 12.70 20.81 4.43
C LEU A 317 13.26 21.97 3.61
#